data_AF-A0A919CV90-F1
#
_entry.id   AF-A0A919CV90-F1
#
_cell.length_a   1.000
_cell.length_b   1.000
_cell.length_c   1.000
_cell.angle_alpha   90.00
_cell.angle_beta   90.00
_cell.angle_gamma   90.00
#
_symmetry.space_group_name_H-M   'P 1'
#
loop_
_entity.id
_entity.type
_entity.pdbx_description
1 polymer ?
#
loop_
_entity_poly.entity_id
_entity_poly.type
_entity_poly.pdbx_seq_one_letter_code
_entity_poly.pdbx_strand_id
1 'polypeptide(L)' 'MPRSDFIDPRSSDDPRNVYRTDEEFYAGDRPEQTDLPEDRPRGSEPGTFSLRHSGTWGTVAFVACIVLLIIVGIALFP' A
#
# COMPACT_ATOMS: atom_id res chain seq x y z
N MET A 1 -4.29 -13.70 -10.75
CA MET A 1 -4.85 -15.06 -10.90
C MET A 1 -5.26 -15.52 -9.51
N PRO A 2 -6.56 -15.71 -9.24
CA PRO A 2 -7.01 -16.25 -7.96
C PRO A 2 -6.46 -17.67 -7.80
N ARG A 3 -5.92 -18.01 -6.62
CA ARG A 3 -5.41 -19.35 -6.35
C ARG A 3 -6.60 -20.32 -6.22
N SER A 4 -6.58 -21.37 -7.02
CA SER A 4 -7.62 -22.43 -7.08
C SER A 4 -7.61 -23.37 -5.88
N ASP A 5 -6.67 -23.21 -4.94
CA ASP A 5 -6.36 -24.21 -3.91
C ASP A 5 -7.42 -24.31 -2.79
N PHE A 6 -8.45 -23.45 -2.82
CA PHE A 6 -9.54 -23.41 -1.83
C PHE A 6 -10.86 -24.03 -2.33
N ILE A 7 -10.95 -24.37 -3.63
CA ILE A 7 -12.18 -24.90 -4.24
C ILE A 7 -12.21 -26.43 -4.11
N ASP A 8 -13.28 -26.98 -3.52
CA ASP A 8 -13.49 -28.44 -3.49
C ASP A 8 -13.67 -28.96 -4.93
N PRO A 9 -12.78 -29.84 -5.45
CA PRO A 9 -12.83 -30.31 -6.83
C PRO A 9 -14.08 -31.14 -7.16
N ARG A 10 -14.83 -31.63 -6.17
CA ARG A 10 -16.09 -32.36 -6.41
C ARG A 10 -17.28 -31.44 -6.69
N SER A 11 -17.09 -30.14 -6.48
CA SER A 11 -18.16 -29.14 -6.52
C SER A 11 -18.07 -28.23 -7.75
N SER A 12 -17.16 -28.53 -8.69
CA SER A 12 -16.93 -27.76 -9.92
C SER A 12 -18.11 -27.77 -10.90
N ASP A 13 -18.89 -28.83 -10.89
CA ASP A 13 -20.05 -29.01 -11.77
C ASP A 13 -21.40 -28.67 -11.09
N ASP A 14 -21.38 -28.21 -9.83
CA ASP A 14 -22.61 -27.79 -9.14
C ASP A 14 -22.93 -26.33 -9.46
N PRO A 15 -24.03 -26.03 -10.18
CA PRO A 15 -24.41 -24.67 -10.57
C PRO A 15 -24.79 -23.78 -9.38
N ARG A 16 -24.98 -24.35 -8.18
CA ARG A 16 -25.27 -23.61 -6.95
C ARG A 16 -24.00 -23.12 -6.25
N ASN A 17 -22.84 -23.58 -6.70
CA ASN A 17 -21.58 -23.31 -6.07
C ASN A 17 -20.95 -22.01 -6.61
N VAL A 18 -21.55 -20.90 -6.19
CA VAL A 18 -21.08 -19.55 -6.55
C VAL A 18 -20.10 -19.09 -5.47
N TYR A 19 -18.81 -19.20 -5.75
CA TYR A 19 -17.78 -18.60 -4.91
C TYR A 19 -17.70 -17.10 -5.22
N ARG A 20 -18.04 -16.28 -4.22
CA ARG A 20 -17.74 -14.84 -4.26
C ARG A 20 -16.24 -14.63 -4.30
N THR A 21 -15.79 -13.53 -4.87
CA THR A 21 -14.37 -13.17 -4.79
C THR A 21 -13.99 -12.91 -3.34
N ASP A 22 -12.70 -13.02 -3.03
CA ASP A 22 -12.19 -12.70 -1.70
C ASP A 22 -12.63 -11.28 -1.29
N GLU A 23 -12.57 -10.31 -2.22
CA GLU A 23 -13.04 -8.95 -1.98
C GLU A 23 -14.53 -8.88 -1.61
N GLU A 24 -15.39 -9.60 -2.34
CA GLU A 24 -16.84 -9.64 -2.06
C GLU A 24 -17.19 -10.36 -0.76
N PHE A 25 -16.40 -11.38 -0.39
CA PHE A 25 -16.54 -12.09 0.88
C PHE A 25 -16.13 -11.19 2.05
N TYR A 26 -14.98 -10.52 1.95
CA TYR A 26 -14.48 -9.64 3.01
C TYR A 26 -15.19 -8.28 3.09
N ALA A 27 -15.91 -7.85 2.05
CA ALA A 27 -16.68 -6.60 2.06
C ALA A 27 -18.05 -6.72 2.74
N GLY A 28 -18.65 -7.92 2.77
CA GLY A 28 -20.05 -8.12 3.19
C GLY A 28 -20.32 -7.77 4.67
N ASP A 29 -19.38 -8.09 5.56
CA ASP A 29 -19.55 -7.93 7.01
C ASP A 29 -18.70 -6.78 7.59
N ARG A 30 -18.05 -5.97 6.74
CA ARG A 30 -17.26 -4.84 7.23
C ARG A 30 -18.18 -3.66 7.56
N PRO A 31 -18.15 -3.14 8.79
CA PRO A 31 -18.83 -1.89 9.11
C PRO A 31 -18.22 -0.73 8.29
N GLU A 32 -19.02 0.30 8.03
CA GLU A 32 -18.59 1.52 7.32
C GLU A 32 -17.32 2.14 7.93
N GLN A 33 -17.09 1.91 9.23
CA GLN A 33 -15.85 2.22 9.95
C GLN A 33 -15.05 0.95 10.17
N THR A 34 -14.24 0.60 9.16
CA THR A 34 -13.39 -0.61 9.18
C THR A 34 -12.15 -0.47 10.07
N ASP A 35 -11.74 0.76 10.39
CA ASP A 35 -10.53 1.00 11.18
C ASP A 35 -10.77 0.78 12.68
N LEU A 36 -10.47 -0.42 13.17
CA LEU A 36 -10.44 -0.69 14.60
C LEU A 36 -9.17 -0.09 15.24
N PRO A 37 -9.26 0.47 16.46
CA PRO A 37 -8.07 0.91 17.21
C PRO A 37 -7.12 -0.25 17.57
N GLU A 38 -7.55 -1.49 17.36
CA GLU A 38 -6.83 -2.74 17.59
C GLU A 38 -5.95 -3.13 16.40
N ASP A 39 -6.31 -2.71 15.18
CA ASP A 39 -5.58 -2.99 13.94
C ASP A 39 -4.31 -2.14 13.78
N ARG A 40 -4.09 -1.21 14.71
CA ARG A 40 -2.89 -0.37 14.72
C ARG A 40 -1.63 -1.23 14.99
N PRO A 41 -0.49 -0.90 14.37
CA PRO A 41 0.78 -1.54 14.70
C PRO A 41 1.01 -1.53 16.21
N ARG A 42 1.29 -2.68 16.82
CA ARG A 42 1.56 -2.74 18.27
C ARG A 42 2.67 -1.76 18.62
N GLY A 43 2.37 -0.78 19.47
CA GLY A 43 3.29 0.29 19.87
C GLY A 43 3.04 1.66 19.20
N SER A 44 2.07 1.81 18.29
CA SER A 44 1.72 3.13 17.74
C SER A 44 0.78 3.88 18.69
N GLU A 45 1.23 5.00 19.26
CA GLU A 45 0.34 5.90 20.02
C GLU A 45 -0.71 6.56 19.10
N PRO A 46 -1.95 6.79 19.57
CA PRO A 46 -2.98 7.49 18.82
C PRO A 46 -2.49 8.88 18.41
N GLY A 47 -2.46 9.18 17.11
CA GLY A 47 -2.07 10.49 16.57
C GLY A 47 -0.66 10.59 15.95
N THR A 48 0.14 9.51 16.00
CA THR A 48 1.51 9.51 15.46
C THR A 48 1.65 8.96 14.04
N PHE A 49 0.58 8.43 13.45
CA PHE A 49 0.58 7.92 12.07
C PHE A 49 -0.15 8.86 11.13
N SER A 50 0.42 10.05 10.99
CA SER A 50 0.47 10.68 9.68
C SER A 50 1.92 10.59 9.22
N LEU A 51 2.32 9.42 8.69
CA LEU A 51 3.47 9.36 7.77
C LEU A 51 3.05 10.04 6.45
N ARG A 52 2.59 11.30 6.53
CA ARG A 52 2.56 12.18 5.38
C ARG A 52 4.03 12.34 5.02
N HIS A 53 4.37 11.93 3.82
CA HIS A 53 5.68 11.87 3.21
C HIS A 53 6.38 13.26 3.22
N SER A 54 6.72 13.79 4.39
CA SER A 54 7.45 15.05 4.57
C SER A 54 8.94 14.86 4.33
N GLY A 55 9.43 13.62 4.44
CA GLY A 55 10.83 13.25 4.18
C GLY A 55 11.26 13.30 2.71
N THR A 56 10.34 13.35 1.74
CA THR A 56 10.69 13.40 0.32
C THR A 56 11.22 14.76 -0.10
N TRP A 57 10.74 15.86 0.47
CA TRP A 57 11.16 17.20 0.09
C TRP A 57 12.64 17.48 0.43
N GLY A 58 13.12 16.96 1.56
CA GLY A 58 14.54 17.06 1.93
C GLY A 58 15.44 16.31 0.95
N THR A 59 15.04 15.10 0.55
CA THR A 59 15.77 14.30 -0.44
C THR A 59 15.78 14.97 -1.82
N VAL A 60 14.63 15.51 -2.25
CA VAL A 60 14.51 16.25 -3.51
C VAL A 60 15.41 17.49 -3.53
N ALA A 61 15.41 18.29 -2.45
CA ALA A 61 16.27 19.47 -2.34
C ALA A 61 17.76 19.10 -2.37
N PHE A 62 18.15 18.02 -1.70
CA PHE A 62 19.52 17.52 -1.69
C PHE A 62 19.99 17.08 -3.08
N VAL A 63 19.18 16.27 -3.78
CA VAL A 63 19.48 15.82 -5.14
C VAL A 63 19.56 17.02 -6.10
N ALA A 64 18.62 17.97 -6.02
CA ALA A 64 18.65 19.18 -6.84
C ALA A 64 19.92 20.00 -6.62
N CYS A 65 20.39 20.11 -5.37
CA CYS A 65 21.63 20.80 -5.03
C CYS A 65 22.87 20.13 -5.65
N ILE A 66 22.96 18.80 -5.58
CA ILE A 66 24.07 18.04 -6.21
C ILE A 66 24.09 18.25 -7.72
N VAL A 67 22.93 18.14 -8.38
CA VAL A 67 22.82 18.35 -9.83
C VAL A 67 23.26 19.77 -10.22
N LEU A 68 22.84 20.78 -9.45
CA LEU A 68 23.25 22.16 -9.67
C LEU A 68 24.77 22.32 -9.59
N LEU A 69 25.42 21.72 -8.58
CA LEU A 69 26.88 21.78 -8.41
C LEU A 69 27.62 21.13 -9.58
N ILE A 70 27.13 20.00 -10.09
CA ILE A 70 27.71 19.32 -11.25
C ILE A 70 27.62 20.22 -12.48
N ILE A 71 26.46 20.83 -12.75
CA ILE A 71 26.27 21.73 -13.90
C ILE A 71 27.22 22.94 -13.80
N VAL A 72 27.32 23.56 -12.62
CA VAL A 72 28.23 24.69 -12.38
C VAL A 72 29.69 24.28 -12.56
N GLY A 73 30.08 23.09 -12.08
CA GLY A 73 31.42 22.56 -12.24
C GLY A 73 31.79 22.37 -13.72
N ILE A 74 30.90 21.76 -14.50
CA ILE A 74 31.09 21.59 -15.95
C ILE A 74 31.14 22.95 -16.67
N ALA A 75 30.29 23.90 -16.29
CA ALA A 75 30.27 25.23 -16.91
C ALA A 75 31.53 26.05 -16.62
N LEU A 76 32.10 25.93 -15.41
CA LEU A 76 33.33 26.63 -15.00
C LEU A 76 34.60 25.95 -15.53
N PHE A 77 34.57 24.63 -15.73
CA PHE A 77 35.68 23.82 -16.21
C PHE A 77 35.22 22.86 -17.31
N PRO A 78 35.00 23.36 -18.55
CA PRO A 78 34.57 22.54 -19.69
C PRO A 78 35.64 21.56 -20.16
#